data_AF-A0A7C7H6I5-F1
#
_entry.id   AF-A0A7C7H6I5-F1
#
_cell.length_a   1.000
_cell.length_b   1.000
_cell.length_c   1.000
_cell.angle_alpha   90.00
_cell.angle_beta   90.00
_cell.angle_gamma   90.00
#
_symmetry.space_group_name_H-M   'P 1'
#
loop_
_entity.id
_entity.type
_entity.pdbx_description
1 polymer ?
#
loop_
_entity_poly.entity_id
_entity_poly.type
_entity_poly.pdbx_seq_one_letter_code
_entity_poly.pdbx_strand_id
1 'polypeptide(L)'
;MVVLSAPFMIVWFQLNSLYAYQPVEVGQQQTVVVELHAGIHPQDISLDLGDGIVLDQRVNLDDSASPVMLLKVTPSVDGSWPIALTHGDDSVVKNLEVGTDPQRLARMRTSQPLAEFAAAHDPIVYFGDPVLPSDGFLQSITIDYQPAALGFLGGGEIDIMIWFVVVSMAVGFALKGAFGVEI
;
A
#
# COMPACT_ATOMS: atom_id res chain seq x y z
N MET A 1 30.59 4.36 -4.03
CA MET A 1 29.61 3.36 -3.53
C MET A 1 28.30 4.02 -3.11
N VAL A 2 28.28 4.92 -2.12
CA VAL A 2 27.03 5.58 -1.63
C VAL A 2 26.23 6.29 -2.73
N VAL A 3 26.91 6.97 -3.67
CA VAL A 3 26.26 7.70 -4.78
C VAL A 3 25.50 6.77 -5.73
N LEU A 4 25.95 5.52 -5.91
CA LEU A 4 25.28 4.54 -6.76
C LEU A 4 24.23 3.73 -5.98
N SER A 5 24.44 3.50 -4.67
CA SER A 5 23.47 2.76 -3.86
C SER A 5 22.23 3.59 -3.53
N ALA A 6 22.34 4.92 -3.37
CA ALA A 6 21.21 5.77 -3.06
C ALA A 6 20.03 5.67 -4.06
N PRO A 7 20.23 5.86 -5.39
CA PRO A 7 19.13 5.73 -6.35
C PRO A 7 18.57 4.30 -6.40
N PHE A 8 19.43 3.27 -6.25
CA PHE A 8 18.99 1.88 -6.17
C PHE A 8 18.06 1.64 -4.97
N MET A 9 18.45 2.11 -3.78
CA MET A 9 17.64 1.96 -2.57
C MET A 9 16.27 2.64 -2.72
N ILE A 10 16.22 3.83 -3.33
CA ILE A 10 14.96 4.54 -3.59
C ILE A 10 14.02 3.69 -4.45
N VAL A 11 14.52 3.17 -5.58
CA VAL A 11 13.73 2.32 -6.48
C VAL A 11 13.30 1.03 -5.78
N TRP A 12 14.21 0.39 -5.03
CA TRP A 12 13.93 -0.83 -4.30
C TRP A 12 12.81 -0.63 -3.28
N PHE A 13 12.89 0.41 -2.45
CA PHE A 13 11.85 0.72 -1.48
C PHE A 13 10.52 1.07 -2.13
N GLN A 14 10.53 1.77 -3.28
CA GLN A 14 9.31 2.04 -4.04
C GLN A 14 8.65 0.76 -4.54
N LEU A 15 9.42 -0.15 -5.13
CA LEU A 15 8.90 -1.44 -5.58
C LEU A 15 8.34 -2.25 -4.41
N ASN A 16 9.05 -2.27 -3.27
CA ASN A 16 8.61 -2.97 -2.09
C ASN A 16 7.32 -2.36 -1.50
N SER A 17 7.23 -1.04 -1.37
CA SER A 17 6.02 -0.37 -0.84
C SER A 17 4.77 -0.67 -1.68
N LEU A 18 4.94 -0.79 -3.00
CA LEU A 18 3.83 -0.90 -3.95
C LEU A 18 3.49 -2.32 -4.40
N TYR A 19 4.44 -3.25 -4.37
CA TYR A 19 4.29 -4.61 -4.92
C TYR A 19 4.59 -5.72 -3.91
N ALA A 20 4.90 -5.41 -2.65
CA ALA A 20 5.12 -6.44 -1.62
C ALA A 20 3.83 -7.08 -1.10
N TYR A 21 2.67 -6.65 -1.58
CA TYR A 21 1.36 -7.10 -1.11
C TYR A 21 0.54 -7.66 -2.26
N GLN A 22 -0.37 -8.58 -1.94
CA GLN A 22 -1.33 -9.13 -2.90
C GLN A 22 -2.71 -8.48 -2.72
N PRO A 23 -3.49 -8.31 -3.81
CA PRO A 23 -4.87 -7.82 -3.71
C PRO A 23 -5.72 -8.77 -2.86
N VAL A 24 -6.86 -8.26 -2.39
CA VAL A 24 -7.80 -9.10 -1.63
C VAL A 24 -8.52 -10.05 -2.60
N GLU A 25 -8.69 -11.32 -2.22
CA GLU A 25 -9.47 -12.24 -3.04
C GLU A 25 -10.98 -12.07 -2.78
N VAL A 26 -11.81 -12.37 -3.79
CA VAL A 26 -13.26 -12.36 -3.62
C VAL A 26 -13.68 -13.35 -2.52
N GLY A 27 -14.53 -12.88 -1.62
CA GLY A 27 -14.99 -13.65 -0.46
C GLY A 27 -14.01 -13.64 0.73
N GLN A 28 -12.82 -13.06 0.59
CA GLN A 28 -11.88 -12.92 1.69
C GLN A 28 -12.19 -11.66 2.50
N GLN A 29 -12.47 -11.85 3.80
CA GLN A 29 -12.68 -10.72 4.71
C GLN A 29 -11.39 -9.91 4.87
N GLN A 30 -11.51 -8.59 4.71
CA GLN A 30 -10.44 -7.62 4.87
C GLN A 30 -10.79 -6.61 5.97
N THR A 31 -9.77 -6.25 6.76
CA THR A 31 -9.89 -5.14 7.73
C THR A 31 -9.35 -3.86 7.12
N VAL A 32 -10.15 -2.79 7.23
CA VAL A 32 -9.77 -1.42 6.91
C VAL A 32 -9.77 -0.63 8.22
N VAL A 33 -8.64 -0.03 8.52
CA VAL A 33 -8.42 0.79 9.71
C VAL A 33 -8.48 2.25 9.30
N VAL A 34 -9.38 3.01 9.93
CA VAL A 34 -9.56 4.44 9.67
C VAL A 34 -9.28 5.17 10.97
N GLU A 35 -8.22 5.97 10.98
CA GLU A 35 -7.85 6.81 12.12
C GLU A 35 -8.33 8.23 11.88
N LEU A 36 -9.01 8.80 12.85
CA LEU A 36 -9.60 10.14 12.79
C LEU A 36 -8.77 11.11 13.61
N HIS A 37 -8.83 12.39 13.26
CA HIS A 37 -8.26 13.42 14.12
C HIS A 37 -9.03 13.55 15.44
N ALA A 38 -8.35 14.02 16.48
CA ALA A 38 -8.92 14.22 17.81
C ALA A 38 -10.18 15.11 17.76
N GLY A 39 -11.21 14.72 18.51
CA GLY A 39 -12.50 15.42 18.56
C GLY A 39 -13.47 15.09 17.43
N ILE A 40 -13.09 14.26 16.46
CA ILE A 40 -14.02 13.72 15.46
C ILE A 40 -14.62 12.41 15.99
N HIS A 41 -15.94 12.35 16.13
CA HIS A 41 -16.60 11.13 16.56
C HIS A 41 -16.75 10.17 15.37
N PRO A 42 -16.33 8.89 15.50
CA PRO A 42 -16.48 7.93 14.43
C PRO A 42 -17.93 7.71 13.98
N GLN A 43 -18.90 8.07 14.82
CA GLN A 43 -20.33 7.93 14.58
C GLN A 43 -20.86 8.93 13.54
N ASP A 44 -20.21 10.09 13.43
CA ASP A 44 -20.59 11.18 12.53
C ASP A 44 -20.08 10.96 11.10
N ILE A 45 -19.24 9.95 10.90
CA ILE A 45 -18.69 9.59 9.60
C ILE A 45 -19.70 8.78 8.79
N SER A 46 -20.09 9.32 7.65
CA SER A 46 -20.84 8.58 6.63
C SER A 46 -19.89 7.68 5.85
N LEU A 47 -20.30 6.44 5.64
CA LEU A 47 -19.56 5.43 4.90
C LEU A 47 -20.38 5.02 3.68
N ASP A 48 -19.80 5.18 2.50
CA ASP A 48 -20.35 4.70 1.24
C ASP A 48 -19.37 3.72 0.60
N LEU A 49 -19.87 2.55 0.23
CA LEU A 49 -19.09 1.44 -0.29
C LEU A 49 -19.56 1.13 -1.71
N GLY A 50 -18.62 0.90 -2.62
CA GLY A 50 -18.97 0.44 -3.96
C GLY A 50 -19.72 -0.90 -3.94
N ASP A 51 -20.57 -1.12 -4.95
CA ASP A 51 -21.47 -2.28 -5.04
C ASP A 51 -20.75 -3.66 -4.97
N GLY A 52 -19.46 -3.72 -5.26
CA GLY A 52 -18.63 -4.92 -5.15
C GLY A 52 -18.08 -5.22 -3.75
N ILE A 53 -18.42 -4.42 -2.73
CA ILE A 53 -17.99 -4.61 -1.34
C ILE A 53 -19.20 -4.75 -0.42
N VAL A 54 -19.17 -5.75 0.45
CA VAL A 54 -20.15 -5.91 1.54
C VAL A 54 -19.51 -5.49 2.86
N LEU A 55 -20.21 -4.65 3.63
CA LEU A 55 -19.82 -4.32 5.00
C LEU A 55 -20.29 -5.43 5.94
N ASP A 56 -19.35 -6.17 6.52
CA ASP A 56 -19.66 -7.21 7.51
C ASP A 56 -19.85 -6.61 8.90
N GLN A 57 -18.94 -5.70 9.27
CA GLN A 57 -18.91 -5.12 10.60
C GLN A 57 -18.27 -3.73 10.58
N ARG A 58 -18.85 -2.80 11.35
CA ARG A 58 -18.25 -1.53 11.70
C ARG A 58 -18.08 -1.45 13.21
N VAL A 59 -16.86 -1.17 13.66
CA VAL A 59 -16.54 -0.95 15.07
C VAL A 59 -16.01 0.48 15.21
N ASN A 60 -16.68 1.25 16.05
CA ASN A 60 -16.30 2.63 16.35
C ASN A 60 -15.62 2.65 17.73
N LEU A 61 -14.35 3.01 17.77
CA LEU A 61 -13.56 3.22 18.99
C LEU A 61 -13.47 4.74 19.21
N ASP A 62 -14.40 5.24 20.02
CA ASP A 62 -14.56 6.68 20.30
C ASP A 62 -13.63 7.14 21.43
N ASP A 63 -12.32 7.04 21.18
CA ASP A 63 -11.31 7.63 22.06
C ASP A 63 -11.17 9.11 21.69
N SER A 64 -11.34 10.00 22.67
CA SER A 64 -11.29 11.45 22.44
C SER A 64 -9.94 11.95 21.89
N ALA A 65 -8.84 11.24 22.17
CA ALA A 65 -7.51 11.62 21.72
C ALA A 65 -7.12 10.98 20.38
N SER A 66 -7.54 9.74 20.14
CA SER A 66 -7.24 8.99 18.92
C SER A 66 -8.43 8.12 18.51
N PRO A 67 -9.50 8.72 17.95
CA PRO A 67 -10.67 7.96 17.53
C PRO A 67 -10.33 7.06 16.34
N VAL A 68 -10.78 5.80 16.39
CA VAL A 68 -10.51 4.81 15.35
C VAL A 68 -11.80 4.14 14.92
N MET A 69 -11.95 3.92 13.62
CA MET A 69 -13.01 3.10 13.04
C MET A 69 -12.40 1.88 12.36
N LEU A 70 -12.87 0.70 12.72
CA LEU A 70 -12.49 -0.56 12.09
C LEU A 70 -13.64 -1.05 11.23
N LEU A 71 -13.38 -1.23 9.95
CA LEU A 71 -14.33 -1.77 8.99
C LEU A 71 -13.89 -3.17 8.59
N LYS A 72 -14.75 -4.16 8.78
CA LYS A 72 -14.59 -5.48 8.17
C LYS A 72 -15.44 -5.53 6.93
N VAL A 73 -14.79 -5.73 5.80
CA VAL A 73 -15.43 -5.75 4.49
C VAL A 73 -15.09 -7.03 3.78
N THR A 74 -16.04 -7.57 3.03
CA THR A 74 -15.84 -8.73 2.17
C THR A 74 -16.18 -8.34 0.73
N PRO A 75 -15.20 -8.35 -0.20
CA PRO A 75 -15.48 -8.07 -1.59
C PRO A 75 -16.20 -9.25 -2.25
N SER A 76 -17.16 -8.95 -3.11
CA SER A 76 -17.99 -9.93 -3.83
C SER A 76 -17.63 -10.05 -5.31
N VAL A 77 -16.91 -9.07 -5.86
CA VAL A 77 -16.55 -8.99 -7.28
C VAL A 77 -15.09 -8.52 -7.43
N ASP A 78 -14.37 -9.06 -8.40
CA ASP A 78 -13.02 -8.59 -8.77
C ASP A 78 -13.06 -7.15 -9.29
N GLY A 79 -12.04 -6.35 -8.96
CA GLY A 79 -11.89 -4.97 -9.42
C GLY A 79 -11.41 -3.99 -8.34
N SER A 80 -11.34 -2.72 -8.73
CA SER A 80 -11.04 -1.60 -7.84
C SER A 80 -12.35 -1.01 -7.33
N TRP A 81 -12.60 -1.12 -6.02
CA TRP A 81 -13.86 -0.69 -5.42
C TRP A 81 -13.65 0.46 -4.43
N PRO A 82 -14.40 1.57 -4.56
CA PRO A 82 -14.23 2.72 -3.69
C PRO A 82 -14.79 2.48 -2.29
N ILE A 83 -14.04 2.94 -1.30
CA ILE A 83 -14.45 3.14 0.09
C ILE A 83 -14.45 4.65 0.30
N ALA A 84 -15.63 5.24 0.31
CA ALA A 84 -15.83 6.67 0.48
C ALA A 84 -16.23 6.98 1.93
N LEU A 85 -15.49 7.91 2.53
CA LEU A 85 -15.72 8.42 3.88
C LEU A 85 -16.06 9.89 3.78
N THR A 86 -17.14 10.31 4.44
CA THR A 86 -17.61 11.69 4.38
C THR A 86 -17.93 12.21 5.77
N HIS A 87 -17.52 13.45 6.06
CA HIS A 87 -17.81 14.16 7.29
C HIS A 87 -18.08 15.64 6.99
N GLY A 88 -19.32 16.08 7.18
CA GLY A 88 -19.74 17.42 6.74
C GLY A 88 -19.60 17.56 5.21
N ASP A 89 -18.78 18.53 4.78
CA ASP A 89 -18.50 18.81 3.37
C ASP A 89 -17.25 18.08 2.83
N ASP A 90 -16.46 17.47 3.71
CA ASP A 90 -15.23 16.77 3.32
C ASP A 90 -15.52 15.33 2.93
N SER A 91 -14.95 14.88 1.82
CA SER A 91 -15.03 13.49 1.36
C SER A 91 -13.66 12.96 0.95
N VAL A 92 -13.36 11.73 1.39
CA VAL A 92 -12.13 11.02 1.06
C VAL A 92 -12.48 9.64 0.52
N VAL A 93 -11.93 9.31 -0.64
CA VAL A 93 -12.07 7.99 -1.26
C VAL A 93 -10.74 7.25 -1.22
N LYS A 94 -10.80 5.97 -0.88
CA LYS A 94 -9.71 5.01 -1.07
C LYS A 94 -10.24 3.75 -1.75
N ASN A 95 -9.48 3.19 -2.68
CA ASN A 95 -9.90 1.99 -3.35
C ASN A 95 -9.41 0.73 -2.62
N LEU A 96 -10.29 -0.24 -2.51
CA LEU A 96 -9.97 -1.62 -2.20
C LEU A 96 -9.74 -2.37 -3.50
N GLU A 97 -8.55 -2.92 -3.65
CA GLU A 97 -8.16 -3.65 -4.85
C GLU A 97 -8.41 -5.15 -4.65
N VAL A 98 -9.23 -5.72 -5.52
CA VAL A 98 -9.71 -7.11 -5.43
C VAL A 98 -9.29 -7.86 -6.68
N GLY A 99 -8.65 -9.02 -6.50
CA GLY A 99 -8.23 -9.89 -7.58
C GLY A 99 -7.09 -10.82 -7.18
N THR A 100 -6.51 -11.49 -8.17
CA THR A 100 -5.40 -12.45 -7.96
C THR A 100 -4.10 -12.03 -8.63
N ASP A 101 -4.15 -11.06 -9.56
CA ASP A 101 -2.98 -10.61 -10.29
C ASP A 101 -2.13 -9.64 -9.47
N PRO A 102 -0.78 -9.74 -9.54
CA PRO A 102 0.10 -8.77 -8.94
C PRO A 102 -0.12 -7.37 -9.52
N GLN A 103 -0.37 -6.40 -8.65
CA GLN A 103 -0.58 -5.01 -9.06
C GLN A 103 -0.09 -4.03 -8.00
N ARG A 104 -0.09 -2.75 -8.35
CA ARG A 104 0.33 -1.66 -7.47
C ARG A 104 -0.71 -1.44 -6.38
N LEU A 105 -0.34 -1.61 -5.11
CA LEU A 105 -1.23 -1.43 -3.97
C LEU A 105 -0.76 -0.29 -3.06
N ALA A 106 -1.68 0.62 -2.73
CA ALA A 106 -1.45 1.70 -1.77
C ALA A 106 -2.05 1.31 -0.41
N ARG A 107 -1.27 0.64 0.45
CA ARG A 107 -1.73 0.13 1.75
C ARG A 107 -2.25 1.25 2.67
N MET A 108 -1.50 2.33 2.83
CA MET A 108 -1.82 3.44 3.72
C MET A 108 -1.97 4.75 2.94
N ARG A 109 -2.91 5.58 3.38
CA ARG A 109 -3.04 6.99 2.98
C ARG A 109 -3.17 7.79 4.27
N THR A 110 -2.32 8.80 4.48
CA THR A 110 -2.19 9.50 5.77
C THR A 110 -1.98 11.00 5.57
N SER A 111 -2.34 11.80 6.58
CA SER A 111 -2.07 13.25 6.63
C SER A 111 -0.68 13.58 7.18
N GLN A 112 0.03 12.60 7.77
CA GLN A 112 1.31 12.78 8.46
C GLN A 112 2.45 11.88 7.91
N PRO A 113 2.88 12.06 6.65
CA PRO A 113 3.90 11.22 6.00
C PRO A 113 5.17 11.00 6.79
N LEU A 114 5.71 12.12 7.28
CA LEU A 114 7.06 12.14 7.84
C LEU A 114 7.07 11.46 9.20
N ALA A 115 5.97 11.54 9.94
CA ALA A 115 5.79 10.83 11.19
C ALA A 115 5.70 9.32 10.95
N GLU A 116 4.89 8.86 9.98
CA GLU A 116 4.76 7.44 9.65
C GLU A 116 6.06 6.84 9.10
N PHE A 117 6.79 7.61 8.29
CA PHE A 117 8.12 7.23 7.83
C PHE A 117 9.11 7.11 8.99
N ALA A 118 9.14 8.08 9.90
CA ALA A 118 10.01 8.02 11.08
C ALA A 118 9.64 6.85 12.03
N ALA A 119 8.36 6.48 12.07
CA ALA A 119 7.85 5.33 12.82
C ALA A 119 8.05 3.98 12.09
N ALA A 120 8.58 3.98 10.86
CA ALA A 120 8.75 2.80 10.01
C ALA A 120 7.43 2.03 9.73
N HIS A 121 6.29 2.71 9.79
CA HIS A 121 4.99 2.14 9.39
C HIS A 121 4.79 2.17 7.88
N ASP A 122 5.38 3.16 7.20
CA ASP A 122 5.45 3.22 5.74
C ASP A 122 6.89 3.55 5.31
N PRO A 123 7.57 2.67 4.56
CA PRO A 123 8.97 2.85 4.23
C PRO A 123 9.28 4.04 3.32
N ILE A 124 8.32 4.71 2.65
CA ILE A 124 8.59 5.91 1.83
C ILE A 124 7.40 6.90 1.76
N VAL A 125 7.73 8.19 1.63
CA VAL A 125 6.84 9.34 1.41
C VAL A 125 6.20 9.32 -0.01
N TYR A 126 5.20 8.46 -0.18
CA TYR A 126 4.10 8.42 -1.18
C TYR A 126 4.37 8.30 -2.68
N PHE A 127 3.96 7.17 -3.27
CA PHE A 127 3.71 7.04 -4.73
C PHE A 127 2.45 6.20 -5.09
N GLY A 128 1.60 5.89 -4.12
CA GLY A 128 0.35 5.14 -4.33
C GLY A 128 -0.87 6.06 -4.36
N ASP A 129 -1.17 6.66 -3.20
CA ASP A 129 -2.27 7.61 -3.01
C ASP A 129 -1.74 9.03 -2.71
N PRO A 130 -2.48 10.09 -3.06
CA PRO A 130 -2.15 11.46 -2.63
C PRO A 130 -2.29 11.62 -1.12
N VAL A 131 -1.44 12.47 -0.52
CA VAL A 131 -1.48 12.79 0.92
C VAL A 131 -2.86 13.31 1.32
N LEU A 132 -3.32 12.97 2.53
CA LEU A 132 -4.54 13.56 3.07
C LEU A 132 -4.28 15.02 3.48
N PRO A 133 -5.27 15.93 3.33
CA PRO A 133 -5.19 17.26 3.92
C PRO A 133 -5.00 17.17 5.45
N SER A 134 -4.09 17.99 5.99
CA SER A 134 -3.80 18.00 7.44
C SER A 134 -4.92 18.59 8.29
N ASP A 135 -5.80 19.37 7.68
CA ASP A 135 -6.97 20.02 8.27
C ASP A 135 -8.27 19.21 8.08
N GLY A 136 -8.22 18.09 7.36
CA GLY A 136 -9.38 17.20 7.16
C GLY A 136 -9.71 16.36 8.39
N PHE A 137 -10.79 15.59 8.31
CA PHE A 137 -11.25 14.75 9.43
C PHE A 137 -10.45 13.44 9.62
N LEU A 138 -9.75 12.97 8.57
CA LEU A 138 -8.97 11.72 8.59
C LEU A 138 -7.50 11.99 8.90
N GLN A 139 -6.97 11.22 9.85
CA GLN A 139 -5.53 11.10 10.06
C GLN A 139 -4.94 10.05 9.12
N SER A 140 -5.52 8.85 9.08
CA SER A 140 -5.04 7.79 8.19
C SER A 140 -6.16 6.82 7.77
N ILE A 141 -5.96 6.16 6.64
CA ILE A 141 -6.76 5.02 6.19
C ILE A 141 -5.83 3.93 5.64
N THR A 142 -5.89 2.77 6.29
CA THR A 142 -5.00 1.64 6.06
C THR A 142 -5.80 0.39 5.72
N ILE A 143 -5.46 -0.27 4.61
CA ILE A 143 -6.02 -1.56 4.20
C ILE A 143 -4.96 -2.62 4.46
N ASP A 144 -5.23 -3.56 5.36
CA ASP A 144 -4.23 -4.55 5.77
C ASP A 144 -4.08 -5.73 4.79
N TYR A 145 -3.53 -5.45 3.61
CA TYR A 145 -3.27 -6.47 2.60
C TYR A 145 -2.27 -7.53 3.10
N GLN A 146 -2.47 -8.77 2.67
CA GLN A 146 -1.51 -9.82 2.95
C GLN A 146 -0.21 -9.62 2.16
N PRO A 147 0.97 -9.92 2.73
CA PRO A 147 2.21 -9.94 1.99
C PRO A 147 2.11 -10.91 0.80
N ALA A 148 2.61 -10.50 -0.36
CA ALA A 148 2.67 -11.35 -1.53
C ALA A 148 3.61 -12.54 -1.24
N ALA A 149 3.13 -13.76 -1.50
CA ALA A 149 3.95 -14.94 -1.35
C ALA A 149 5.05 -14.96 -2.43
N LEU A 150 6.32 -14.95 -2.00
CA LEU A 150 7.45 -15.21 -2.90
C LEU A 150 7.50 -16.71 -3.19
N GLY A 151 6.91 -17.13 -4.32
CA GLY A 151 6.94 -18.52 -4.77
C GLY A 151 8.36 -19.01 -5.09
N PHE A 152 8.58 -20.33 -5.06
CA PHE A 152 9.90 -20.92 -5.39
C PHE A 152 10.30 -20.69 -6.85
N LEU A 153 9.32 -20.66 -7.77
CA LEU A 153 9.42 -20.34 -9.19
C LEU A 153 8.18 -19.52 -9.57
N GLY A 154 8.30 -18.49 -10.40
CA GLY A 154 7.25 -17.53 -10.74
C GLY A 154 7.43 -16.12 -10.16
N GLY A 155 8.68 -15.66 -9.96
CA GLY A 155 8.96 -14.29 -9.47
C GLY A 155 9.34 -14.16 -8.00
N GLY A 156 9.67 -15.26 -7.32
CA GLY A 156 10.28 -15.21 -6.00
C GLY A 156 11.80 -15.05 -6.03
N GLU A 157 12.43 -15.20 -4.86
CA GLU A 157 13.85 -14.87 -4.62
C GLU A 157 14.82 -15.58 -5.57
N ILE A 158 14.60 -16.86 -5.85
CA ILE A 158 15.47 -17.67 -6.71
C ILE A 158 15.41 -17.22 -8.17
N ASP A 159 14.20 -16.95 -8.68
CA ASP A 159 14.02 -16.48 -10.05
C ASP A 159 14.68 -15.13 -10.27
N ILE A 160 14.50 -14.21 -9.32
CA ILE A 160 15.14 -12.89 -9.34
C ILE A 160 16.66 -13.05 -9.32
N MET A 161 17.19 -13.96 -8.49
CA MET A 161 18.62 -14.24 -8.43
C MET A 161 19.16 -14.79 -9.76
N ILE A 162 18.45 -15.73 -10.39
CA ILE A 162 18.83 -16.27 -11.70
C ILE A 162 18.84 -15.16 -12.75
N TRP A 163 17.77 -14.36 -12.83
CA TRP A 163 17.70 -13.24 -13.77
C TRP A 163 18.79 -12.20 -13.52
N PHE A 164 19.06 -11.88 -12.25
CA PHE A 164 20.13 -10.97 -11.88
C PHE A 164 21.49 -11.48 -12.36
N VAL A 165 21.81 -12.76 -12.17
CA VAL A 165 23.07 -13.36 -12.67
C VAL A 165 23.14 -13.29 -14.19
N VAL A 166 22.07 -13.70 -14.89
CA VAL A 166 22.04 -13.70 -16.36
C VAL A 166 22.19 -12.29 -16.94
N VAL A 167 21.44 -11.32 -16.41
CA VAL A 167 21.51 -9.92 -16.86
C VAL A 167 22.86 -9.31 -16.52
N SER A 168 23.39 -9.56 -15.32
CA SER A 168 24.71 -9.06 -14.91
C SER A 168 25.84 -9.61 -15.79
N MET A 169 25.79 -10.90 -16.15
CA MET A 169 26.72 -11.49 -17.11
C MET A 169 26.57 -10.84 -18.48
N ALA A 170 25.34 -10.72 -18.99
CA ALA A 170 25.08 -10.11 -20.30
C ALA A 170 25.60 -8.68 -20.38
N VAL A 171 25.33 -7.85 -19.36
CA VAL A 171 25.82 -6.48 -19.26
C VAL A 171 27.34 -6.45 -19.12
N GLY A 172 27.91 -7.31 -18.26
CA GLY A 172 29.37 -7.43 -18.09
C GLY A 172 30.09 -7.75 -19.39
N PHE A 173 29.56 -8.68 -20.19
CA PHE A 173 30.10 -9.01 -21.50
C PHE A 173 29.87 -7.91 -22.54
N ALA A 174 28.71 -7.24 -22.54
CA ALA A 174 28.41 -6.14 -23.45
C ALA A 174 29.32 -4.92 -23.21
N LEU A 175 29.65 -4.65 -21.94
CA LEU A 175 30.52 -3.55 -21.52
C LEU A 175 32.02 -3.91 -21.56
N LYS A 176 32.35 -5.19 -21.78
CA LYS A 176 33.72 -5.72 -21.82
C LYS A 176 34.65 -4.89 -22.71
N GLY A 177 34.19 -4.52 -23.91
CA GLY A 177 34.98 -3.75 -24.88
C GLY A 177 35.17 -2.27 -24.52
N ALA A 178 34.19 -1.64 -23.86
CA ALA A 178 34.28 -0.23 -23.46
C ALA A 178 35.17 -0.02 -22.22
N PHE A 179 35.25 -1.02 -21.33
CA PHE A 179 36.01 -0.95 -20.07
C PHE A 179 37.28 -1.80 -20.05
N GLY A 180 37.63 -2.51 -21.14
CA GLY A 180 38.89 -3.24 -21.27
C GLY A 180 39.03 -4.43 -20.31
N VAL A 181 37.92 -5.05 -19.90
CA VAL A 181 37.95 -6.18 -18.96
C VAL A 181 38.36 -7.45 -19.73
N GLU A 182 39.63 -7.86 -19.63
CA GLU A 182 40.09 -9.18 -20.08
C GLU A 182 39.79 -10.24 -19.00
N ILE A 183 39.48 -11.46 -19.44
CA ILE A 183 39.18 -12.61 -18.56
C ILE A 183 40.46 -13.44 -18.41
#